data_AF-F4XDH2-F1
#
_entry.id   AF-F4XDH2-F1
#
_cell.length_a   1.000
_cell.length_b   1.000
_cell.length_c   1.000
_cell.angle_alpha   90.00
_cell.angle_beta   90.00
_cell.angle_gamma   90.00
#
_symmetry.space_group_name_H-M   'P 1'
#
loop_
_entity.id
_entity.type
_entity.pdbx_description
1 polymer ?
#
loop_
_entity_poly.entity_id
_entity_poly.type
_entity_poly.pdbx_seq_one_letter_code
_entity_poly.pdbx_strand_id
1 'polypeptide(L)'
;MRLSHRVLPLFLTLEAILYAAFLIWDVTIGGRGSNPIKFAGILLCLIYSLYLGHQGGSRLVSAALALTVLADVFLLLLDAHYALGIVLFCLVQGLYFVRIYRSNGGRSLWGLRAALFVLALVVLNVLDLLIPLNILALFYFTNFFCNALASLSCPGQEMRLFSAGLWLFLCCDGCVGLFQNPQLVPPAVSTFVSVGMWLFYLPAQVLIALSGANPSSGGFSHETK
;
A
#
# COMPACT_ATOMS: atom_id res chain seq x y z
N MET A 1 23.14 17.11 2.85
CA MET A 1 22.30 17.81 3.86
C MET A 1 21.31 18.83 3.27
N ARG A 2 21.70 19.75 2.37
CA ARG A 2 20.78 20.80 1.85
C ARG A 2 19.73 20.36 0.81
N LEU A 3 19.96 19.26 0.08
CA LEU A 3 19.05 18.81 -0.97
C LEU A 3 17.78 18.11 -0.40
N SER A 4 17.94 17.30 0.66
CA SER A 4 16.85 16.57 1.32
C SER A 4 15.75 17.50 1.85
N HIS A 5 16.11 18.65 2.43
CA HIS A 5 15.17 19.63 2.98
C HIS A 5 14.23 20.26 1.95
N ARG A 6 14.60 20.31 0.67
CA ARG A 6 13.75 20.86 -0.40
C ARG A 6 12.98 19.79 -1.15
N VAL A 7 13.53 18.58 -1.25
CA VAL A 7 12.91 17.48 -2.00
C VAL A 7 11.69 16.93 -1.26
N LEU A 8 11.74 16.78 0.07
CA LEU A 8 10.59 16.32 0.85
C LEU A 8 9.35 17.24 0.71
N PRO A 9 9.42 18.56 0.98
CA PRO A 9 8.25 19.42 0.84
C PRO A 9 7.76 19.50 -0.62
N LEU A 10 8.67 19.48 -1.60
CA LEU A 10 8.30 19.42 -3.02
C LEU A 10 7.53 18.13 -3.33
N PHE A 11 8.03 16.97 -2.89
CA PHE A 11 7.36 15.67 -3.05
C PHE A 11 5.96 15.71 -2.44
N LEU A 12 5.83 16.13 -1.19
CA LEU A 12 4.54 16.21 -0.50
C LEU A 12 3.58 17.20 -1.17
N THR A 13 4.08 18.32 -1.68
CA THR A 13 3.25 19.32 -2.37
C THR A 13 2.74 18.79 -3.70
N LEU A 14 3.60 18.14 -4.49
CA LEU A 14 3.21 17.52 -5.75
C LEU A 14 2.21 16.38 -5.52
N GLU A 15 2.46 15.50 -4.55
CA GLU A 15 1.52 14.43 -4.18
C GLU A 15 0.18 15.00 -3.71
N ALA A 16 0.17 16.04 -2.89
CA ALA A 16 -1.06 16.67 -2.43
C ALA A 16 -1.87 17.28 -3.59
N ILE A 17 -1.19 17.90 -4.56
CA ILE A 17 -1.83 18.46 -5.76
C ILE A 17 -2.43 17.33 -6.61
N LEU A 18 -1.66 16.27 -6.89
CA LEU A 18 -2.14 15.12 -7.67
C LEU A 18 -3.32 14.45 -6.97
N TYR A 19 -3.21 14.25 -5.65
CA TYR A 19 -4.24 13.65 -4.79
C TYR A 19 -5.54 14.44 -4.83
N ALA A 20 -5.48 15.75 -4.59
CA ALA A 20 -6.65 16.62 -4.66
C ALA A 20 -7.25 16.63 -6.07
N ALA A 21 -6.42 16.71 -7.12
CA ALA A 21 -6.85 16.75 -8.51
C ALA A 21 -7.65 15.50 -8.90
N PHE A 22 -7.11 14.29 -8.66
CA PHE A 22 -7.84 13.08 -9.04
C PHE A 22 -9.04 12.82 -8.12
N LEU A 23 -9.00 13.16 -6.84
CA LEU A 23 -10.14 12.94 -5.94
C LEU A 23 -11.31 13.85 -6.30
N ILE A 24 -11.05 15.13 -6.57
CA ILE A 24 -12.08 16.06 -7.04
C ILE A 24 -12.66 15.53 -8.35
N TRP A 25 -11.83 15.03 -9.26
CA TRP A 25 -12.27 14.42 -10.51
C TRP A 25 -13.18 13.20 -10.28
N ASP A 26 -12.76 12.27 -9.41
CA ASP A 26 -13.51 11.04 -9.10
C ASP A 26 -14.87 11.33 -8.48
N VAL A 27 -14.97 12.36 -7.64
CA VAL A 27 -16.22 12.78 -6.99
C VAL A 27 -17.15 13.55 -7.96
N THR A 28 -16.60 14.34 -8.88
CA THR A 28 -17.41 15.24 -9.73
C THR A 28 -17.77 14.66 -11.10
N ILE A 29 -16.82 13.98 -11.76
CA ILE A 29 -16.93 13.49 -13.15
C ILE A 29 -17.01 11.96 -13.18
N GLY A 30 -16.39 11.29 -12.20
CA GLY A 30 -16.30 9.83 -12.12
C GLY A 30 -14.93 9.28 -12.51
N GLY A 31 -14.63 8.07 -12.05
CA GLY A 31 -13.25 7.56 -11.93
C GLY A 31 -12.52 7.09 -13.19
N ARG A 32 -13.16 7.04 -14.37
CA ARG A 32 -12.54 6.45 -15.58
C ARG A 32 -11.44 7.32 -16.21
N GLY A 33 -11.51 8.64 -16.06
CA GLY A 33 -10.57 9.58 -16.69
C GLY A 33 -9.33 9.90 -15.86
N SER A 34 -9.32 9.56 -14.57
CA SER A 34 -8.31 9.98 -13.62
C SER A 34 -7.14 8.99 -13.45
N ASN A 35 -7.19 7.82 -14.09
CA ASN A 35 -6.17 6.77 -14.01
C ASN A 35 -4.74 7.26 -14.31
N PRO A 36 -4.48 8.12 -15.32
CA PRO A 36 -3.13 8.64 -15.55
C PRO A 36 -2.61 9.51 -14.41
N ILE A 37 -3.49 10.29 -13.76
CA ILE A 37 -3.12 11.16 -12.62
C ILE A 37 -2.79 10.30 -11.40
N LYS A 38 -3.61 9.27 -11.15
CA LYS A 38 -3.38 8.26 -10.10
C LYS A 38 -2.04 7.57 -10.30
N PHE A 39 -1.78 7.09 -11.52
CA PHE A 39 -0.52 6.44 -11.87
C PHE A 39 0.70 7.37 -11.74
N ALA A 40 0.56 8.65 -12.06
CA ALA A 40 1.61 9.63 -11.86
C ALA A 40 1.99 9.80 -10.37
N GLY A 41 1.02 9.79 -9.46
CA GLY A 41 1.28 9.80 -8.01
C GLY A 41 2.03 8.54 -7.55
N ILE A 42 1.62 7.37 -8.03
CA ILE A 42 2.30 6.10 -7.70
C ILE A 42 3.76 6.10 -8.20
N LEU A 43 3.99 6.59 -9.42
CA LEU A 43 5.34 6.75 -9.97
C LEU A 43 6.17 7.75 -9.16
N LEU A 44 5.58 8.84 -8.71
CA LEU A 44 6.26 9.85 -7.90
C LEU A 44 6.70 9.26 -6.54
N CYS A 45 5.87 8.44 -5.90
CA CYS A 45 6.24 7.65 -4.72
C CYS A 45 7.44 6.73 -4.97
N LEU A 46 7.48 6.03 -6.11
CA LEU A 46 8.63 5.19 -6.48
C LEU A 46 9.89 6.04 -6.71
N ILE A 47 9.81 7.12 -7.48
CA ILE A 47 10.93 8.02 -7.77
C ILE A 47 11.52 8.57 -6.46
N TYR A 48 10.66 9.02 -5.55
CA TYR A 48 11.09 9.51 -4.25
C TYR A 48 11.74 8.41 -3.39
N SER A 49 11.18 7.20 -3.40
CA SER A 49 11.78 6.06 -2.69
C SER A 49 13.14 5.67 -3.25
N LEU A 50 13.31 5.67 -4.58
CA LEU A 50 14.60 5.41 -5.23
C LEU A 50 15.62 6.49 -4.87
N TYR A 51 15.21 7.76 -4.85
CA TYR A 51 16.04 8.87 -4.38
C TYR A 51 16.52 8.62 -2.95
N LEU A 52 15.62 8.24 -2.03
CA LEU A 52 15.99 7.88 -0.66
C LEU A 52 16.95 6.68 -0.62
N GLY A 53 16.70 5.65 -1.42
CA GLY A 53 17.57 4.47 -1.54
C GLY A 53 18.99 4.82 -2.01
N HIS A 54 19.14 5.77 -2.94
CA HIS A 54 20.43 6.30 -3.38
C HIS A 54 21.13 7.11 -2.27
N GLN A 55 20.39 7.79 -1.41
CA GLN A 55 20.91 8.50 -0.22
C GLN A 55 21.20 7.58 0.97
N GLY A 56 21.13 6.25 0.78
CA GLY A 56 21.39 5.25 1.81
C GLY A 56 20.16 4.76 2.56
N GLY A 57 18.96 5.16 2.17
CA GLY A 57 17.69 4.67 2.71
C GLY A 57 17.38 3.21 2.36
N SER A 58 16.19 2.75 2.74
CA SER A 58 15.81 1.34 2.63
C SER A 58 15.51 0.90 1.20
N ARG A 59 16.46 0.18 0.58
CA ARG A 59 16.29 -0.47 -0.74
C ARG A 59 15.11 -1.46 -0.80
N LEU A 60 14.72 -2.06 0.33
CA LEU A 60 13.56 -2.94 0.40
C LEU A 60 12.25 -2.22 0.08
N VAL A 61 12.13 -0.94 0.50
CA VAL A 61 10.92 -0.14 0.26
C VAL A 61 10.87 0.25 -1.21
N SER A 62 12.00 0.64 -1.81
CA SER A 62 12.06 0.96 -3.24
C SER A 62 11.76 -0.25 -4.12
N ALA A 63 12.28 -1.43 -3.76
CA ALA A 63 11.96 -2.67 -4.46
C ALA A 63 10.48 -3.03 -4.35
N ALA A 64 9.87 -2.85 -3.18
CA ALA A 64 8.44 -3.07 -2.98
C ALA A 64 7.60 -2.09 -3.82
N LEU A 65 7.92 -0.80 -3.81
CA LEU A 65 7.21 0.20 -4.62
C LEU A 65 7.40 -0.02 -6.13
N ALA A 66 8.54 -0.54 -6.57
CA ALA A 66 8.75 -0.90 -7.97
C ALA A 66 7.83 -2.05 -8.40
N LEU A 67 7.67 -3.06 -7.54
CA LEU A 67 6.70 -4.15 -7.77
C LEU A 67 5.26 -3.64 -7.68
N THR A 68 4.95 -2.70 -6.80
CA THR A 68 3.64 -2.03 -6.73
C THR A 68 3.31 -1.30 -8.04
N VAL A 69 4.25 -0.50 -8.57
CA VAL A 69 4.07 0.16 -9.88
C VAL A 69 3.81 -0.89 -10.97
N LEU A 70 4.56 -1.98 -10.98
CA LEU A 70 4.35 -3.05 -11.96
C LEU A 70 2.98 -3.72 -11.79
N ALA A 71 2.53 -3.96 -10.56
CA ALA A 71 1.20 -4.49 -10.28
C ALA A 71 0.10 -3.53 -10.77
N ASP A 72 0.27 -2.24 -10.54
CA ASP A 72 -0.67 -1.21 -10.95
C ASP A 72 -0.70 -1.02 -12.48
N VAL A 73 0.36 -1.33 -13.22
CA VAL A 73 0.26 -1.38 -14.69
C VAL A 73 -0.79 -2.42 -15.11
N PHE A 74 -0.79 -3.61 -14.52
CA PHE A 74 -1.76 -4.66 -14.85
C PHE A 74 -3.17 -4.31 -14.35
N LEU A 75 -3.28 -3.85 -13.10
CA LEU A 75 -4.57 -3.65 -12.43
C LEU A 75 -5.23 -2.31 -12.78
N LEU A 76 -4.46 -1.22 -12.86
CA LEU A 76 -4.99 0.14 -13.07
C LEU A 76 -5.01 0.56 -14.54
N LEU A 77 -3.93 0.28 -15.29
CA LEU A 77 -3.80 0.77 -16.67
C LEU A 77 -4.36 -0.21 -17.69
N LEU A 78 -4.02 -1.49 -17.54
CA LEU A 78 -4.48 -2.54 -18.46
C LEU A 78 -5.85 -3.09 -18.07
N ASP A 79 -6.24 -2.98 -16.79
CA ASP A 79 -7.44 -3.62 -16.23
C ASP A 79 -7.57 -5.09 -16.66
N ALA A 80 -6.43 -5.78 -16.69
CA ALA A 80 -6.29 -7.12 -17.25
C ALA A 80 -5.26 -7.93 -16.47
N HIS A 81 -5.34 -9.26 -16.61
CA HIS A 81 -4.42 -10.19 -15.95
C HIS A 81 -4.34 -10.02 -14.42
N TYR A 82 -5.49 -9.91 -13.74
CA TYR A 82 -5.59 -9.74 -12.28
C TYR A 82 -4.72 -10.71 -11.48
N ALA A 83 -4.58 -11.96 -11.94
CA ALA A 83 -3.71 -12.94 -11.30
C ALA A 83 -2.23 -12.47 -11.23
N LEU A 84 -1.70 -11.87 -12.30
CA LEU A 84 -0.33 -11.34 -12.31
C LEU A 84 -0.19 -10.16 -11.35
N GLY A 85 -1.17 -9.25 -11.32
CA GLY A 85 -1.20 -8.14 -10.37
C GLY A 85 -1.18 -8.63 -8.92
N ILE A 86 -2.00 -9.62 -8.57
CA ILE A 86 -2.05 -10.18 -7.22
C ILE A 86 -0.75 -10.95 -6.89
N VAL A 87 -0.15 -11.68 -7.84
CA VAL A 87 1.17 -12.31 -7.63
C VAL A 87 2.24 -11.27 -7.33
N LEU A 88 2.28 -10.17 -8.07
CA LEU A 88 3.22 -9.07 -7.80
C LEU A 88 2.99 -8.48 -6.41
N PHE A 89 1.73 -8.30 -6.00
CA PHE A 89 1.41 -7.89 -4.63
C PHE A 89 1.79 -8.93 -3.58
N CYS A 90 1.75 -10.23 -3.87
CA CYS A 90 2.30 -11.25 -2.97
C CYS A 90 3.81 -11.05 -2.77
N LEU A 91 4.55 -10.71 -3.82
CA LEU A 91 5.98 -10.39 -3.72
C LEU A 91 6.22 -9.12 -2.90
N VAL A 92 5.39 -8.09 -3.10
CA VAL A 92 5.40 -6.85 -2.27
C VAL A 92 5.22 -7.22 -0.79
N GLN A 93 4.23 -8.05 -0.46
CA GLN A 93 4.00 -8.49 0.92
C GLN A 93 5.15 -9.34 1.47
N GLY A 94 5.85 -10.09 0.62
CA GLY A 94 7.09 -10.77 0.98
C GLY A 94 8.19 -9.80 1.39
N LEU A 95 8.41 -8.72 0.63
CA LEU A 95 9.39 -7.68 0.98
C LEU A 95 9.02 -6.93 2.26
N TYR A 96 7.74 -6.60 2.44
CA TYR A 96 7.22 -6.01 3.68
C TYR A 96 7.40 -6.93 4.87
N PHE A 97 7.14 -8.23 4.69
CA PHE A 97 7.41 -9.23 5.71
C PHE A 97 8.89 -9.25 6.10
N VAL A 98 9.81 -9.27 5.13
CA VAL A 98 11.26 -9.23 5.40
C VAL A 98 11.64 -7.98 6.19
N ARG A 99 11.08 -6.81 5.85
CA ARG A 99 11.33 -5.55 6.58
C ARG A 99 10.84 -5.63 8.03
N ILE A 100 9.63 -6.12 8.25
CA ILE A 100 9.03 -6.29 9.58
C ILE A 100 9.82 -7.33 10.40
N TYR A 101 10.17 -8.46 9.79
CA TYR A 101 10.91 -9.53 10.43
C TYR A 101 12.28 -9.06 10.95
N ARG A 102 12.99 -8.26 10.15
CA ARG A 102 14.25 -7.63 10.55
C ARG A 102 14.07 -6.63 11.70
N SER A 103 12.97 -5.88 11.71
CA SER A 103 12.68 -4.88 12.75
C SER A 103 12.22 -5.51 14.08
N ASN A 104 11.43 -6.59 14.03
CA ASN A 104 10.91 -7.29 15.21
C ASN A 104 11.89 -8.32 15.81
N GLY A 105 13.17 -8.33 15.40
CA GLY A 105 14.16 -9.28 15.90
C GLY A 105 13.86 -10.74 15.55
N GLY A 106 13.24 -10.99 14.39
CA GLY A 106 12.93 -12.33 13.90
C GLY A 106 11.62 -12.94 14.42
N ARG A 107 10.78 -12.17 15.13
CA ARG A 107 9.46 -12.64 15.54
C ARG A 107 8.46 -12.50 14.38
N SER A 108 7.69 -13.55 14.12
CA SER A 108 6.68 -13.59 13.06
C SER A 108 5.40 -14.24 13.56
N LEU A 109 4.26 -13.79 13.03
CA LEU A 109 2.92 -14.31 13.32
C LEU A 109 2.57 -15.52 12.44
N TRP A 110 3.49 -16.48 12.29
CA TRP A 110 3.30 -17.65 11.40
C TRP A 110 2.04 -18.46 11.72
N GLY A 111 1.77 -18.71 13.00
CA GLY A 111 0.57 -19.43 13.43
C GLY A 111 -0.72 -18.70 13.03
N LEU A 112 -0.76 -17.37 13.22
CA LEU A 112 -1.92 -16.55 12.84
C LEU A 112 -2.11 -16.53 11.32
N ARG A 113 -1.02 -16.42 10.53
CA ARG A 113 -1.08 -16.46 9.06
C ARG A 113 -1.72 -17.74 8.56
N ALA A 114 -1.22 -18.89 9.04
CA ALA A 114 -1.74 -20.19 8.65
C ALA A 114 -3.20 -20.36 9.09
N ALA A 115 -3.52 -19.98 10.34
CA ALA A 115 -4.88 -20.08 10.86
C ALA A 115 -5.87 -19.22 10.06
N LEU A 116 -5.55 -17.96 9.77
CA LEU A 116 -6.41 -17.07 8.98
C LEU A 116 -6.57 -17.57 7.54
N PHE A 117 -5.49 -18.06 6.92
CA PHE A 117 -5.56 -18.61 5.58
C PHE A 117 -6.45 -19.85 5.50
N VAL A 118 -6.27 -20.82 6.41
CA VAL A 118 -7.12 -22.02 6.47
C VAL A 118 -8.57 -21.65 6.76
N LEU A 119 -8.81 -20.78 7.75
CA LEU A 119 -10.17 -20.33 8.09
C LEU A 119 -10.86 -19.71 6.89
N ALA A 120 -10.17 -18.83 6.17
CA ALA A 120 -10.77 -18.15 5.04
C ALA A 120 -10.91 -19.06 3.79
N LEU A 121 -10.08 -20.10 3.63
CA LEU A 121 -10.32 -21.16 2.65
C LEU A 121 -11.60 -21.93 2.94
N VAL A 122 -11.85 -22.25 4.22
CA VAL A 122 -13.11 -22.89 4.65
C VAL A 122 -14.30 -21.98 4.33
N VAL A 123 -14.20 -20.68 4.59
CA VAL A 123 -15.26 -19.71 4.24
C VAL A 123 -15.51 -19.69 2.72
N LEU A 124 -14.46 -19.62 1.89
CA LEU A 124 -14.62 -19.66 0.42
C LEU A 124 -15.25 -20.96 -0.07
N ASN A 125 -14.92 -22.09 0.57
CA ASN A 125 -15.53 -23.38 0.27
C ASN A 125 -17.03 -23.39 0.57
N VAL A 126 -17.43 -22.84 1.72
CA VAL A 126 -18.85 -22.77 2.13
C VAL A 126 -19.64 -21.84 1.21
N LEU A 127 -19.01 -20.82 0.64
CA LEU A 127 -19.63 -19.87 -0.28
C LEU A 127 -19.59 -20.31 -1.75
N ASP A 128 -19.04 -21.50 -2.07
CA ASP A 128 -18.81 -21.98 -3.44
C ASP A 128 -17.98 -21.02 -4.32
N LEU A 129 -17.05 -20.27 -3.70
CA LEU A 129 -16.19 -19.26 -4.33
C LEU A 129 -14.72 -19.73 -4.49
N LEU A 130 -14.47 -21.04 -4.45
CA LEU A 130 -13.14 -21.64 -4.59
C LEU A 130 -12.64 -21.66 -6.04
N ILE A 131 -12.39 -20.48 -6.59
CA ILE A 131 -11.62 -20.34 -7.83
C ILE A 131 -10.15 -20.01 -7.53
N PRO A 132 -9.20 -20.39 -8.40
CA PRO A 132 -7.77 -20.14 -8.19
C PRO A 132 -7.44 -18.67 -7.91
N LEU A 133 -8.16 -17.75 -8.55
CA LEU A 133 -7.98 -16.31 -8.35
C LEU A 133 -8.34 -15.87 -6.92
N ASN A 134 -9.42 -16.40 -6.36
CA ASN A 134 -9.87 -16.08 -5.00
C ASN A 134 -8.93 -16.69 -3.95
N ILE A 135 -8.41 -17.89 -4.19
CA ILE A 135 -7.41 -18.53 -3.34
C ILE A 135 -6.13 -17.68 -3.29
N LEU A 136 -5.68 -17.19 -4.45
CA LEU A 136 -4.52 -16.31 -4.56
C LEU A 136 -4.75 -14.96 -3.87
N ALA A 137 -5.91 -14.33 -4.09
CA ALA A 137 -6.29 -13.08 -3.41
C ALA A 137 -6.34 -13.26 -1.89
N LEU A 138 -6.83 -14.41 -1.42
CA LEU A 138 -6.89 -14.73 -0.01
C LEU A 138 -5.50 -14.96 0.60
N PHE A 139 -4.63 -15.67 -0.11
CA PHE A 139 -3.24 -15.85 0.30
C PHE A 139 -2.54 -14.50 0.44
N TYR A 140 -2.73 -13.61 -0.53
CA TYR A 140 -2.25 -12.23 -0.46
C TYR A 140 -2.81 -11.50 0.77
N PHE A 141 -4.14 -11.44 0.92
CA PHE A 141 -4.80 -10.63 1.93
C PHE A 141 -4.48 -11.08 3.35
N THR A 142 -4.42 -12.38 3.61
CA THR A 142 -4.08 -12.92 4.94
C THR A 142 -2.63 -12.61 5.32
N ASN A 143 -1.69 -12.72 4.38
CA ASN A 143 -0.30 -12.32 4.61
C ASN A 143 -0.18 -10.81 4.85
N PHE A 144 -0.92 -10.01 4.07
CA PHE A 144 -0.95 -8.57 4.22
C PHE A 144 -1.52 -8.14 5.57
N PHE A 145 -2.65 -8.70 5.99
CA PHE A 145 -3.27 -8.42 7.28
C PHE A 145 -2.31 -8.75 8.44
N CYS A 146 -1.65 -9.91 8.39
CA CYS A 146 -0.64 -10.25 9.39
C CYS A 146 0.60 -9.34 9.34
N ASN A 147 0.99 -8.83 8.17
CA ASN A 147 2.04 -7.80 8.07
C ASN A 147 1.59 -6.51 8.77
N ALA A 148 0.38 -6.03 8.52
CA ALA A 148 -0.16 -4.81 9.15
C ALA A 148 -0.30 -4.93 10.67
N LEU A 149 -0.66 -6.11 11.19
CA LEU A 149 -0.66 -6.39 12.63
C LEU A 149 0.76 -6.43 13.20
N ALA A 150 1.67 -7.14 12.54
CA ALA A 150 3.05 -7.30 13.02
C ALA A 150 3.83 -5.97 12.98
N SER A 151 3.51 -5.06 12.07
CA SER A 151 4.17 -3.74 11.97
C SER A 151 3.85 -2.83 13.16
N LEU A 152 2.72 -3.03 13.85
CA LEU A 152 2.36 -2.26 15.06
C LEU A 152 3.32 -2.50 16.23
N SER A 153 3.96 -3.67 16.26
CA SER A 153 4.93 -4.03 17.30
C SER A 153 6.35 -3.52 17.02
N CYS A 154 6.60 -2.99 15.82
CA CYS A 154 7.92 -2.53 15.40
C CYS A 154 8.25 -1.15 16.00
N PRO A 155 9.40 -0.98 16.69
CA PRO A 155 9.81 0.32 17.20
C PRO A 155 10.37 1.23 16.09
N GLY A 156 10.31 2.54 16.31
CA GLY A 156 10.90 3.56 15.43
C GLY A 156 9.89 4.36 14.61
N GLN A 157 10.21 5.63 14.34
CA GLN A 157 9.34 6.54 13.60
C GLN A 157 9.09 6.06 12.15
N GLU A 158 10.12 5.54 11.49
CA GLU A 158 10.01 4.95 10.15
C GLU A 158 9.01 3.80 10.13
N MET A 159 9.06 2.91 11.13
CA MET A 159 8.14 1.78 11.22
C MET A 159 6.71 2.21 11.57
N ARG A 160 6.54 3.32 12.31
CA ARG A 160 5.21 3.91 12.53
C ARG A 160 4.61 4.46 11.24
N LEU A 161 5.38 5.18 10.44
CA LEU A 161 4.94 5.66 9.12
C LEU A 161 4.60 4.48 8.20
N PHE A 162 5.48 3.47 8.17
CA PHE A 162 5.25 2.24 7.41
C PHE A 162 3.96 1.54 7.85
N SER A 163 3.76 1.37 9.16
CA SER A 163 2.56 0.74 9.71
C SER A 163 1.29 1.53 9.38
N ALA A 164 1.31 2.86 9.53
CA ALA A 164 0.19 3.71 9.14
C ALA A 164 -0.13 3.57 7.64
N GLY A 165 0.91 3.51 6.79
CA GLY A 165 0.77 3.22 5.37
C GLY A 165 0.14 1.85 5.10
N LEU A 166 0.59 0.78 5.77
CA LEU A 166 -0.01 -0.56 5.60
C LEU A 166 -1.48 -0.61 6.01
N TRP A 167 -1.89 0.09 7.08
CA TRP A 167 -3.30 0.12 7.49
C TRP A 167 -4.17 0.91 6.51
N LEU A 168 -3.69 2.03 5.98
CA LEU A 168 -4.39 2.73 4.89
C LEU A 168 -4.47 1.86 3.64
N PHE A 169 -3.40 1.16 3.29
CA PHE A 169 -3.41 0.26 2.14
C PHE A 169 -4.40 -0.91 2.36
N LEU A 170 -4.53 -1.41 3.58
CA LEU A 170 -5.54 -2.43 3.92
C LEU A 170 -6.96 -1.89 3.78
N CYS A 171 -7.21 -0.63 4.17
CA CYS A 171 -8.49 0.02 3.92
C CYS A 171 -8.80 0.15 2.42
N CYS A 172 -7.79 0.48 1.59
CA CYS A 172 -7.92 0.49 0.13
C CYS A 172 -8.34 -0.90 -0.39
N ASP A 173 -7.63 -1.97 0.01
CA ASP A 173 -7.94 -3.33 -0.43
C ASP A 173 -9.32 -3.80 0.04
N GLY A 174 -9.74 -3.38 1.24
CA GLY A 174 -11.10 -3.58 1.71
C GLY A 174 -12.12 -2.92 0.77
N CYS A 175 -11.86 -1.68 0.34
CA CYS A 175 -12.70 -1.02 -0.67
C CYS A 175 -12.68 -1.75 -2.01
N VAL A 176 -11.52 -2.22 -2.50
CA VAL A 176 -11.43 -3.01 -3.74
C VAL A 176 -12.26 -4.28 -3.62
N GLY A 177 -12.10 -5.05 -2.55
CA GLY A 177 -12.87 -6.28 -2.32
C GLY A 177 -14.39 -6.06 -2.31
N LEU A 178 -14.84 -4.97 -1.70
CA LEU A 178 -16.25 -4.56 -1.70
C LEU A 178 -16.71 -4.07 -3.08
N PHE A 179 -15.87 -3.35 -3.82
CA PHE A 179 -16.17 -2.85 -5.16
C PHE A 179 -16.38 -3.99 -6.16
N GLN A 180 -15.54 -5.03 -6.08
CA GLN A 180 -15.69 -6.25 -6.89
C GLN A 180 -16.90 -7.11 -6.49
N ASN A 181 -17.46 -6.93 -5.30
CA ASN A 181 -18.60 -7.70 -4.79
C ASN A 181 -19.78 -6.79 -4.40
N PRO A 182 -20.42 -6.11 -5.37
CA PRO A 182 -21.44 -5.10 -5.08
C PRO A 182 -22.67 -5.65 -4.36
N GLN A 183 -22.92 -6.96 -4.41
CA GLN A 183 -24.02 -7.59 -3.66
C GLN A 183 -23.87 -7.48 -2.14
N LEU A 184 -22.63 -7.30 -1.65
CA LEU A 184 -22.34 -7.14 -0.22
C LEU A 184 -22.44 -5.67 0.24
N VAL A 185 -22.65 -4.73 -0.68
CA VAL A 185 -22.54 -3.29 -0.43
C VAL A 185 -23.89 -2.61 -0.65
N PRO A 186 -24.47 -1.93 0.37
CA PRO A 186 -25.65 -1.10 0.17
C PRO A 186 -25.40 -0.01 -0.89
N PRO A 187 -26.38 0.35 -1.73
CA PRO A 187 -26.20 1.38 -2.76
C PRO A 187 -25.71 2.73 -2.24
N ALA A 188 -26.04 3.08 -0.99
CA ALA A 188 -25.57 4.30 -0.34
C ALA A 188 -24.04 4.31 -0.07
N VAL A 189 -23.42 3.12 0.01
CA VAL A 189 -22.00 2.96 0.35
C VAL A 189 -21.15 2.71 -0.91
N SER A 190 -21.76 2.37 -2.05
CA SER A 190 -21.02 2.03 -3.28
C SER A 190 -20.18 3.21 -3.81
N THR A 191 -20.71 4.44 -3.75
CA THR A 191 -19.96 5.66 -4.09
C THR A 191 -18.77 5.86 -3.15
N PHE A 192 -18.97 5.65 -1.85
CA PHE A 192 -17.89 5.73 -0.87
C PHE A 192 -16.83 4.66 -1.13
N VAL A 193 -17.21 3.43 -1.45
CA VAL A 193 -16.27 2.35 -1.76
C VAL A 193 -15.44 2.70 -3.01
N SER A 194 -16.08 3.22 -4.06
CA SER A 194 -15.40 3.58 -5.30
C SER A 194 -14.35 4.68 -5.10
N VAL A 195 -14.70 5.73 -4.36
CA VAL A 195 -13.77 6.84 -4.05
C VAL A 195 -12.77 6.41 -2.98
N GLY A 196 -13.21 5.59 -2.02
CA GLY A 196 -12.47 5.09 -0.87
C GLY A 196 -11.22 4.31 -1.25
N MET A 197 -11.28 3.51 -2.34
CA MET A 197 -10.10 2.84 -2.91
C MET A 197 -8.94 3.84 -3.05
N TRP A 198 -9.18 4.96 -3.71
CA TRP A 198 -8.14 5.95 -4.01
C TRP A 198 -7.88 6.94 -2.87
N LEU A 199 -8.90 7.21 -2.05
CA LEU A 199 -8.77 8.00 -0.82
C LEU A 199 -7.73 7.38 0.12
N PHE A 200 -7.68 6.07 0.22
CA PHE A 200 -6.71 5.40 1.09
C PHE A 200 -5.43 5.01 0.37
N TYR A 201 -5.48 4.69 -0.93
CA TYR A 201 -4.34 4.15 -1.66
C TYR A 201 -3.15 5.12 -1.76
N LEU A 202 -3.34 6.32 -2.31
CA LEU A 202 -2.20 7.22 -2.54
C LEU A 202 -1.55 7.67 -1.21
N PRO A 203 -2.32 8.08 -0.17
CA PRO A 203 -1.72 8.38 1.13
C PRO A 203 -0.95 7.20 1.73
N ALA A 204 -1.41 5.96 1.52
CA ALA A 204 -0.67 4.78 1.94
C ALA A 204 0.70 4.68 1.26
N GLN A 205 0.75 4.83 -0.07
CA GLN A 205 2.00 4.76 -0.83
C GLN A 205 2.98 5.88 -0.43
N VAL A 206 2.47 7.09 -0.17
CA VAL A 206 3.26 8.21 0.34
C VAL A 206 3.89 7.88 1.69
N LEU A 207 3.11 7.37 2.66
CA LEU A 207 3.63 7.00 3.98
C LEU A 207 4.65 5.85 3.91
N ILE A 208 4.40 4.86 3.04
CA ILE A 208 5.34 3.76 2.79
C ILE A 208 6.64 4.31 2.18
N ALA A 209 6.57 5.21 1.20
CA ALA A 209 7.75 5.83 0.59
C ALA A 209 8.58 6.63 1.62
N LEU A 210 7.92 7.45 2.44
CA LEU A 210 8.56 8.21 3.52
C LEU A 210 9.23 7.32 4.57
N SER A 211 8.65 6.15 4.85
CA SER A 211 9.25 5.18 5.78
C SER A 211 10.61 4.63 5.32
N GLY A 212 10.95 4.81 4.04
CA GLY A 212 12.22 4.39 3.46
C GLY A 212 13.39 5.34 3.77
N ALA A 213 13.15 6.50 4.39
CA ALA A 213 14.22 7.41 4.81
C ALA A 213 15.10 6.74 5.88
N ASN A 214 16.34 7.22 6.06
CA ASN A 214 17.24 6.77 7.11
C ASN A 214 17.27 7.82 8.25
N PRO A 215 17.42 7.45 9.53
CA PRO A 215 17.36 8.41 10.65
C PRO A 215 18.47 9.47 10.58
N SER A 216 19.58 9.13 9.93
CA SER A 216 20.74 10.01 9.73
C SER A 216 20.50 11.15 8.72
N SER A 217 19.37 11.15 8.00
CA SER A 217 19.07 12.12 6.94
C SER A 217 18.05 13.21 7.32
N GLY A 218 17.51 13.15 8.53
CA GLY A 218 16.46 14.06 9.01
C GLY A 218 16.52 14.29 10.51
N GLY A 219 17.71 14.63 11.03
CA GLY A 219 17.83 15.13 12.40
C GLY A 219 17.05 16.44 12.54
N PHE A 220 15.82 16.37 13.06
CA PHE A 220 15.24 17.50 13.76
C PHE A 220 16.11 17.75 14.99
N SER A 221 16.99 18.75 14.89
CA SER A 221 17.55 19.37 16.06
C SER A 221 16.38 19.94 16.87
N HIS A 222 15.98 19.23 17.93
CA HIS A 222 15.21 19.84 19.00
C HIS A 222 16.14 20.88 19.63
N GLU A 223 16.09 22.12 19.14
CA GLU A 223 16.66 23.26 19.84
C GLU A 223 15.75 23.52 21.05
N THR A 224 16.14 22.96 22.19
CA THR A 224 15.67 23.44 23.49
C THR A 224 16.24 24.84 23.71
N LYS A 225 15.36 25.84 23.72
CA LYS A 225 15.54 27.08 24.46
C LYS A 225 14.27 27.39 25.22
#